data_AF-A0A0R2NJ35-F1
#
_entry.id   AF-A0A0R2NJ35-F1
#
_cell.length_a   1.000
_cell.length_b   1.000
_cell.length_c   1.000
_cell.angle_alpha   90.00
_cell.angle_beta   90.00
_cell.angle_gamma   90.00
#
_symmetry.space_group_name_H-M   'P 1'
#
loop_
_entity.id
_entity.type
_entity.pdbx_description
1 polymer ?
#
loop_
_entity_poly.entity_id
_entity_poly.type
_entity_poly.pdbx_seq_one_letter_code
_entity_poly.pdbx_strand_id
1 'polypeptide(L)'
;MKIDEVFKIMQRLEDYPYNEIDIEIEGLKLHVNKNGQKETDNVELDDDDVITSPMVGIIHINDNIQEGTTVTKGQVLGQIESMKLFNDLKAPQDGEIKKIHVEDGTGIQFGEPIFTITGAK
;
A
#
# COMPACT_ATOMS: atom_id res chain seq x y z
N MET A 1 -19.06 -7.99 9.36
CA MET A 1 -20.14 -8.31 8.39
C MET A 1 -19.88 -9.72 7.83
N LYS A 2 -20.89 -10.57 7.62
CA LYS A 2 -20.68 -11.94 7.10
C LYS A 2 -20.64 -11.92 5.56
N ILE A 3 -19.81 -12.76 4.94
CA ILE A 3 -19.62 -12.82 3.46
C ILE A 3 -20.96 -12.95 2.70
N ASP A 4 -21.91 -13.71 3.26
CA ASP A 4 -23.24 -13.94 2.68
C ASP A 4 -24.12 -12.67 2.62
N GLU A 5 -23.88 -11.71 3.50
CA GLU A 5 -24.59 -10.42 3.49
C GLU A 5 -24.08 -9.52 2.37
N VAL A 6 -22.77 -9.59 2.08
CA VAL A 6 -22.13 -8.86 0.98
C VAL A 6 -22.69 -9.33 -0.37
N PHE A 7 -22.83 -10.64 -0.57
CA PHE A 7 -23.43 -11.19 -1.80
C PHE A 7 -24.89 -10.76 -2.02
N LYS A 8 -25.69 -10.66 -0.95
CA LYS A 8 -27.07 -10.17 -1.04
C LYS A 8 -27.14 -8.69 -1.39
N ILE A 9 -26.20 -7.88 -0.90
CA ILE A 9 -26.09 -6.47 -1.26
C ILE A 9 -25.73 -6.34 -2.74
N MET A 10 -24.75 -7.12 -3.21
CA MET A 10 -24.33 -7.12 -4.63
C MET A 10 -25.47 -7.52 -5.58
N GLN A 11 -26.23 -8.57 -5.27
CA GLN A 11 -27.40 -8.97 -6.08
C GLN A 11 -28.50 -7.89 -6.13
N ARG A 12 -28.70 -7.13 -5.04
CA ARG A 12 -29.70 -6.04 -5.02
C ARG A 12 -29.25 -4.80 -5.78
N LEU A 13 -27.95 -4.59 -5.88
CA LEU A 13 -27.38 -3.50 -6.65
C LEU A 13 -27.47 -3.77 -8.16
N GLU A 14 -27.53 -5.04 -8.58
CA GLU A 14 -27.60 -5.46 -9.99
C GLU A 14 -28.79 -4.83 -10.74
N ASP A 15 -29.94 -4.69 -10.08
CA ASP A 15 -31.17 -4.07 -10.60
C ASP A 15 -31.20 -2.53 -10.47
N TYR A 16 -30.23 -1.93 -9.77
CA TYR A 16 -30.16 -0.48 -9.59
C TYR A 16 -29.24 0.18 -10.65
N PRO A 17 -29.65 1.30 -11.25
CA PRO A 17 -28.79 2.08 -12.14
C PRO A 17 -27.84 2.92 -11.27
N TYR A 18 -26.76 2.32 -10.81
CA TYR A 18 -25.65 3.03 -10.20
C TYR A 18 -24.56 3.25 -11.25
N ASN A 19 -23.91 4.41 -11.24
CA ASN A 19 -22.71 4.64 -12.04
C ASN A 19 -21.45 4.31 -11.25
N GLU A 20 -21.47 4.61 -9.94
CA GLU A 20 -20.34 4.50 -9.01
C GLU A 20 -20.90 4.21 -7.61
N ILE A 21 -20.24 3.31 -6.86
CA ILE A 21 -20.54 3.01 -5.47
C ILE A 21 -19.22 2.97 -4.71
N ASP A 22 -19.08 3.85 -3.73
CA ASP A 22 -18.02 3.79 -2.72
C ASP A 22 -18.60 3.25 -1.40
N ILE A 23 -17.98 2.19 -0.88
CA ILE A 23 -18.31 1.61 0.43
C ILE A 23 -17.05 1.64 1.28
N GLU A 24 -17.14 2.26 2.46
CA GLU A 24 -16.06 2.30 3.46
C GLU A 24 -16.53 1.62 4.76
N ILE A 25 -15.86 0.54 5.16
CA ILE A 25 -16.16 -0.20 6.41
C ILE A 25 -14.85 -0.54 7.12
N GLU A 26 -14.67 -0.07 8.35
CA GLU A 26 -13.54 -0.45 9.23
C GLU A 26 -12.16 -0.36 8.56
N GLY A 27 -11.96 0.64 7.70
CA GLY A 27 -10.70 0.88 6.96
C GLY A 27 -10.61 0.19 5.59
N LEU A 28 -11.58 -0.65 5.22
CA LEU A 28 -11.69 -1.24 3.90
C LEU A 28 -12.50 -0.32 2.97
N LYS A 29 -11.94 0.01 1.81
CA LYS A 29 -12.61 0.79 0.75
C LYS A 29 -12.93 -0.10 -0.44
N LEU A 30 -14.19 -0.17 -0.83
CA LEU A 30 -14.65 -0.86 -2.03
C LEU A 30 -15.27 0.16 -2.98
N HIS A 31 -14.72 0.24 -4.19
CA HIS A 31 -15.21 1.10 -5.27
C HIS A 31 -15.77 0.23 -6.39
N VAL A 32 -17.02 0.48 -6.82
CA VAL A 32 -17.70 -0.29 -7.87
C VAL A 32 -18.24 0.66 -8.94
N ASN A 33 -17.83 0.49 -10.19
CA ASN A 33 -18.28 1.30 -11.34
C ASN A 33 -19.07 0.44 -12.34
N LYS A 34 -20.22 0.93 -12.85
CA LYS A 34 -21.10 0.21 -13.80
C LYS A 34 -21.09 0.77 -15.23
N ASN A 35 -20.08 1.55 -15.61
CA ASN A 35 -19.91 1.98 -17.00
C ASN A 35 -19.04 0.97 -17.76
N GLY A 36 -19.67 0.24 -18.67
CA GLY A 36 -19.03 -0.83 -19.42
C GLY A 36 -17.81 -0.39 -20.22
N GLN A 37 -16.63 -0.79 -19.73
CA GLN A 37 -15.59 -1.40 -20.53
C GLN A 37 -15.37 -2.81 -19.98
N LYS A 38 -15.52 -3.82 -20.84
CA LYS A 38 -15.01 -5.17 -20.56
C LYS A 38 -13.49 -5.10 -20.67
N GLU A 39 -12.83 -4.66 -19.61
CA GLU A 39 -11.48 -5.10 -19.30
C GLU A 39 -11.65 -6.35 -18.43
N THR A 40 -11.30 -7.50 -19.01
CA THR A 40 -10.91 -8.68 -18.22
C THR A 40 -9.57 -8.35 -17.57
N ASP A 41 -9.58 -7.43 -16.62
CA ASP A 41 -8.51 -7.33 -15.67
C ASP A 41 -8.84 -8.33 -14.58
N ASN A 42 -7.95 -9.30 -14.40
CA ASN A 42 -7.92 -10.04 -13.15
C ASN A 42 -7.98 -8.98 -12.06
N VAL A 43 -8.99 -9.03 -11.19
CA VAL A 43 -8.92 -8.32 -9.91
C VAL A 43 -7.81 -9.03 -9.14
N GLU A 44 -6.55 -8.69 -9.44
CA GLU A 44 -5.46 -8.92 -8.53
C GLU A 44 -5.79 -8.06 -7.33
N LEU A 45 -6.05 -8.71 -6.20
CA LEU A 45 -5.97 -8.06 -4.91
C LEU A 45 -4.54 -7.49 -4.88
N ASP A 46 -4.40 -6.18 -5.10
CA ASP A 46 -3.14 -5.48 -4.97
C ASP A 46 -2.73 -5.62 -3.50
N ASP A 47 -1.94 -6.64 -3.20
CA ASP A 47 -1.35 -6.92 -1.88
C ASP A 47 -0.16 -5.96 -1.63
N ASP A 48 -0.29 -4.74 -2.14
CA ASP A 48 0.70 -3.69 -2.10
C ASP A 48 0.62 -2.95 -0.77
N ASP A 49 1.66 -3.09 0.06
CA ASP A 49 1.80 -2.35 1.30
C ASP A 49 2.62 -1.08 1.06
N VAL A 50 2.05 0.06 1.46
CA VAL A 50 2.75 1.35 1.47
C VAL A 50 3.40 1.58 2.83
N ILE A 51 4.74 1.64 2.86
CA ILE A 51 5.49 2.03 4.04
C ILE A 51 5.61 3.55 4.04
N THR A 52 5.02 4.17 5.07
CA THR A 52 5.11 5.61 5.31
C THR A 52 6.09 5.94 6.43
N SER A 53 6.59 7.17 6.44
CA SER A 53 7.42 7.66 7.53
C SER A 53 6.65 7.73 8.86
N PRO A 54 7.15 7.13 9.95
CA PRO A 54 6.56 7.26 11.28
C PRO A 54 6.95 8.58 11.98
N MET A 55 7.80 9.42 11.38
CA MET A 55 8.30 10.66 12.00
C MET A 55 8.78 11.69 10.98
N VAL A 56 9.15 12.88 11.45
CA VAL A 56 9.84 13.89 10.64
C VAL A 56 11.36 13.67 10.73
N GLY A 57 12.06 13.71 9.61
CA GLY A 57 13.51 13.50 9.59
C GLY A 57 14.11 13.55 8.20
N ILE A 58 15.33 13.03 8.07
CA ILE A 58 16.01 12.81 6.78
C ILE A 58 16.08 11.31 6.54
N ILE A 59 15.68 10.84 5.36
CA ILE A 59 15.77 9.43 4.99
C ILE A 59 17.18 9.09 4.50
N HIS A 60 17.70 7.95 4.94
CA HIS A 60 18.91 7.33 4.42
C HIS A 60 18.58 5.90 4.00
N ILE A 61 18.50 5.62 2.70
CA ILE A 61 18.15 4.31 2.12
C ILE A 61 19.41 3.45 2.03
N ASN A 62 19.32 2.18 2.40
CA ASN A 62 20.46 1.27 2.28
C ASN A 62 20.81 1.03 0.80
N ASP A 63 22.11 1.03 0.46
CA ASP A 63 22.61 0.87 -0.92
C ASP A 63 22.08 -0.37 -1.67
N ASN A 64 21.74 -1.44 -0.94
CA ASN A 64 21.22 -2.67 -1.51
C ASN A 64 19.70 -2.68 -1.73
N ILE A 65 19.02 -1.57 -1.47
CA ILE A 65 17.57 -1.40 -1.61
C ILE A 65 17.28 -0.54 -2.83
N GLN A 66 16.77 -1.17 -3.87
CA GLN A 66 16.30 -0.56 -5.11
C GLN A 66 14.95 -1.17 -5.53
N GLU A 67 14.24 -0.55 -6.46
CA GLU A 67 13.07 -1.17 -7.09
C GLU A 67 13.44 -2.54 -7.67
N GLY A 68 12.59 -3.54 -7.41
CA GLY A 68 12.84 -4.95 -7.73
C GLY A 68 13.57 -5.75 -6.65
N THR A 69 13.94 -5.13 -5.52
CA THR A 69 14.67 -5.82 -4.45
C THR A 69 13.73 -6.67 -3.60
N THR A 70 13.99 -7.97 -3.49
CA THR A 70 13.31 -8.85 -2.52
C THR A 70 13.77 -8.53 -1.09
N VAL A 71 12.81 -8.43 -0.18
CA VAL A 71 13.03 -8.12 1.24
C VAL A 71 12.30 -9.12 2.12
N THR A 72 12.83 -9.31 3.33
CA THR A 72 12.20 -10.14 4.36
C THR A 72 11.65 -9.28 5.49
N LYS A 73 10.61 -9.76 6.17
CA LYS A 73 10.02 -9.10 7.32
C LYS A 73 11.08 -8.77 8.37
N GLY A 74 11.12 -7.50 8.77
CA GLY A 74 12.09 -6.99 9.75
C GLY A 74 13.44 -6.59 9.15
N GLN A 75 13.69 -6.85 7.87
CA GLN A 75 14.88 -6.36 7.17
C GLN A 75 14.92 -4.84 7.22
N VAL A 76 16.08 -4.28 7.55
CA VAL A 76 16.31 -2.84 7.56
C VAL A 76 16.42 -2.34 6.12
N LEU A 77 15.50 -1.45 5.73
CA LEU A 77 15.44 -0.81 4.41
C LEU A 77 16.27 0.47 4.37
N GLY A 78 16.44 1.11 5.53
CA GLY A 78 17.15 2.36 5.70
C GLY A 78 16.96 2.90 7.11
N GLN A 79 17.33 4.15 7.33
CA GLN A 79 17.21 4.84 8.61
C GLN A 79 16.63 6.22 8.43
N ILE A 80 15.82 6.65 9.40
CA ILE A 80 15.33 8.03 9.48
C ILE A 80 16.14 8.75 10.54
N GLU A 81 16.87 9.78 10.12
CA GLU A 81 17.63 10.66 11.01
C GLU A 81 16.73 11.77 11.54
N SER A 82 16.57 11.85 12.86
CA SER A 82 15.85 12.93 13.53
C SER A 82 16.59 13.35 14.79
N MET A 83 16.96 14.63 14.89
CA MET A 83 17.70 15.18 16.03
C MET A 83 18.99 14.39 16.38
N LYS A 84 19.74 13.93 15.36
CA LYS A 84 20.95 13.09 15.47
C LYS A 84 20.71 11.66 15.97
N LEU A 85 19.46 11.21 16.05
CA LEU A 85 19.09 9.82 16.30
C LEU A 85 18.71 9.16 14.97
N PHE A 86 19.20 7.94 14.76
CA PHE A 86 18.92 7.13 13.58
C PHE A 86 17.95 6.01 13.97
N ASN A 87 16.77 6.04 13.39
CA ASN A 87 15.74 5.03 13.63
C ASN A 87 15.60 4.12 12.42
N ASP A 88 15.81 2.82 12.62
CA ASP A 88 15.67 1.83 11.55
C ASP A 88 14.25 1.84 10.97
N LEU A 89 14.17 1.93 9.65
CA LEU A 89 12.97 1.67 8.89
C LEU A 89 13.00 0.23 8.39
N LYS A 90 12.04 -0.59 8.82
CA LYS A 90 12.04 -2.03 8.58
C LYS A 90 10.88 -2.45 7.67
N ALA A 91 11.10 -3.47 6.85
CA ALA A 91 10.04 -4.09 6.07
C ALA A 91 8.98 -4.73 7.01
N PRO A 92 7.68 -4.43 6.83
CA PRO A 92 6.62 -4.98 7.68
C PRO A 92 6.30 -6.45 7.34
N GLN A 93 6.64 -6.88 6.13
CA GLN A 93 6.38 -8.21 5.58
C GLN A 93 7.49 -8.65 4.61
N ASP A 94 7.43 -9.92 4.21
CA ASP A 94 8.20 -10.45 3.08
C ASP A 94 7.61 -9.91 1.77
N GLY A 95 8.44 -9.59 0.79
CA GLY A 95 7.95 -9.07 -0.48
C GLY A 95 9.05 -8.52 -1.38
N GLU A 96 8.66 -7.68 -2.34
CA GLU A 96 9.58 -7.00 -3.27
C GLU A 96 9.31 -5.49 -3.27
N ILE A 97 10.37 -4.68 -3.29
CA ILE A 97 10.26 -3.22 -3.38
C ILE A 97 9.72 -2.88 -4.77
N LYS A 98 8.43 -2.56 -4.87
CA LYS A 98 7.76 -2.15 -6.11
C LYS A 98 8.15 -0.73 -6.52
N LYS A 99 8.23 0.17 -5.53
CA LYS A 99 8.47 1.59 -5.78
C LYS A 99 9.16 2.28 -4.61
N ILE A 100 10.04 3.22 -4.92
CA ILE A 100 10.62 4.16 -3.95
C ILE A 100 10.05 5.56 -4.25
N HIS A 101 9.42 6.20 -3.26
CA HIS A 101 8.70 7.48 -3.44
C HIS A 101 9.53 8.71 -3.08
N VAL A 102 10.68 8.52 -2.44
CA VAL A 102 11.56 9.59 -1.95
C VAL A 102 12.98 9.39 -2.46
N GLU A 103 13.73 10.48 -2.57
CA GLU A 103 15.15 10.42 -2.88
C GLU A 103 15.96 10.22 -1.59
N ASP A 104 17.05 9.46 -1.68
CA ASP A 104 17.97 9.28 -0.56
C ASP A 104 18.55 10.61 -0.07
N GLY A 105 18.71 10.76 1.24
CA GLY A 105 19.22 11.97 1.88
C GLY A 105 18.24 13.16 1.92
N THR A 106 16.98 12.96 1.53
CA THR A 106 15.96 14.02 1.54
C THR A 106 15.14 14.09 2.82
N GLY A 107 14.54 15.25 3.07
CA GLY A 107 13.66 15.46 4.22
C GLY A 107 12.28 14.86 4.01
N ILE A 108 11.76 14.17 5.01
CA ILE A 108 10.46 13.49 5.01
C ILE A 108 9.59 13.92 6.19
N GLN A 109 8.26 13.84 6.01
CA GLN A 109 7.24 14.17 7.02
C GLN A 109 6.51 12.93 7.54
N PHE A 110 5.84 13.06 8.69
CA PHE A 110 4.99 12.01 9.21
C PHE A 110 3.91 11.60 8.19
N GLY A 111 3.78 10.30 7.94
CA GLY A 111 2.82 9.74 6.99
C GLY A 111 3.24 9.85 5.52
N GLU A 112 4.39 10.46 5.22
CA GLU A 112 4.88 10.55 3.84
C GLU A 112 5.25 9.16 3.31
N PRO A 113 4.74 8.73 2.14
CA PRO A 113 5.10 7.45 1.53
C PRO A 113 6.60 7.36 1.24
N ILE A 114 7.24 6.24 1.57
CA ILE A 114 8.66 5.97 1.32
C ILE A 114 8.81 4.81 0.33
N PHE A 115 8.19 3.66 0.63
CA PHE A 115 8.24 2.47 -0.20
C PHE A 115 6.85 1.92 -0.49
N THR A 116 6.68 1.28 -1.65
CA THR A 116 5.59 0.32 -1.90
C THR A 116 6.21 -1.06 -2.00
N ILE A 117 5.66 -2.04 -1.28
CA ILE A 117 6.08 -3.44 -1.30
C ILE A 117 4.94 -4.30 -1.84
N THR A 118 5.20 -5.11 -2.86
CA THR A 118 4.27 -6.19 -3.26
C THR A 118 4.40 -7.36 -2.29
N GLY A 119 3.29 -7.81 -1.69
CA GLY A 119 3.26 -9.02 -0.87
C GLY A 119 3.78 -10.25 -1.63
N ALA A 120 4.43 -11.18 -0.90
CA ALA A 120 4.92 -12.43 -1.49
C ALA A 120 3.73 -13.34 -1.87
N LYS A 121 3.65 -13.73 -3.16
CA LYS A 121 2.75 -14.80 -3.64
C LYS A 121 3.21 -16.20 -3.21
#